data_AF-A0AAD8KPK3-F1
#
_entry.id   AF-A0AAD8KPK3-F1
#
_cell.length_a   1.000
_cell.length_b   1.000
_cell.length_c   1.000
_cell.angle_alpha   90.00
_cell.angle_beta   90.00
_cell.angle_gamma   90.00
#
_symmetry.space_group_name_H-M   'P 1'
#
loop_
_entity.id
_entity.type
_entity.pdbx_description
1 polymer ?
#
loop_
_entity_poly.entity_id
_entity_poly.type
_entity_poly.pdbx_seq_one_letter_code
_entity_poly.pdbx_strand_id
1 'polypeptide(L)'
;MTNFLDGFYPRARFQLRSVNEPSQPEVVEELYADRTEYFSLKFYHGVYFTGMPGRTYDYGSITFIDFLKVHEFTISEMYLIYPEFGYGFIPRNLWFYFKHSVGDLDTGLFPLKNSEDVTLLTSYIGVNGVQEIELYVVTKELKEDTVKDVKSGTWRPHLQEDAPVCRRLF
;
A
#
# COMPACT_ATOMS: atom_id res chain seq x y z
N MET A 1 -19.46 -15.23 21.23
CA MET A 1 -19.68 -14.49 19.97
C MET A 1 -19.68 -13.02 20.31
N THR A 2 -18.55 -12.35 20.09
CA THR A 2 -18.43 -10.90 20.26
C THR A 2 -17.51 -10.41 19.16
N ASN A 3 -18.09 -9.60 18.28
CA ASN A 3 -17.46 -8.92 17.17
C ASN A 3 -16.31 -8.04 17.67
N PHE A 4 -15.15 -8.11 17.02
CA PHE A 4 -14.04 -7.20 17.25
C PHE A 4 -13.52 -6.68 15.90
N LEU A 5 -14.38 -5.97 15.19
CA LEU A 5 -14.02 -5.04 14.12
C LEU A 5 -15.01 -3.88 14.21
N ASP A 6 -14.67 -2.90 15.03
CA ASP A 6 -15.15 -1.53 14.82
C ASP A 6 -14.20 -0.56 15.52
N GLY A 7 -12.98 -0.52 15.00
CA GLY A 7 -12.03 0.55 15.29
C GLY A 7 -12.44 1.79 14.52
N PHE A 8 -13.43 2.52 15.03
CA PHE A 8 -13.76 3.85 14.54
C PHE A 8 -12.61 4.78 14.95
N TYR A 9 -11.60 4.95 14.10
CA TYR A 9 -10.56 5.94 14.31
C TYR A 9 -11.20 7.32 14.23
N PRO A 10 -11.28 8.10 15.33
CA PRO A 10 -12.06 9.35 15.37
C PRO A 10 -11.41 10.52 14.59
N ARG A 11 -10.53 10.22 13.63
CA ARG A 11 -9.83 11.17 12.74
C ARG A 11 -9.69 10.68 11.29
N ALA A 12 -10.11 9.47 10.94
CA ALA A 12 -9.88 8.95 9.60
C ALA A 12 -10.89 9.56 8.60
N ARG A 13 -10.38 10.30 7.62
CA ARG A 13 -11.15 10.86 6.48
C ARG A 13 -11.42 9.82 5.38
N PHE A 14 -11.24 8.55 5.69
CA PHE A 14 -11.26 7.44 4.74
C PHE A 14 -11.75 6.17 5.43
N GLN A 15 -12.24 5.22 4.63
CA GLN A 15 -12.67 3.91 5.11
C GLN A 15 -11.71 2.84 4.60
N LEU A 16 -11.20 1.99 5.51
CA LEU A 16 -10.46 0.79 5.16
C LEU A 16 -11.47 -0.32 4.87
N ARG A 17 -11.42 -0.91 3.68
CA ARG A 17 -12.13 -2.16 3.41
C ARG A 17 -11.25 -3.34 3.84
N SER A 18 -11.88 -4.31 4.51
CA SER A 18 -11.21 -5.53 4.95
C SER A 18 -10.48 -6.21 3.79
N VAL A 19 -9.26 -6.68 4.07
CA VAL A 19 -8.44 -7.49 3.18
C VAL A 19 -9.19 -8.79 2.91
N ASN A 20 -9.99 -8.89 1.84
CA ASN A 20 -10.39 -10.12 1.12
C ASN A 20 -11.65 -9.99 0.22
N GLU A 21 -12.32 -8.84 0.15
CA GLU A 21 -13.41 -8.66 -0.83
C GLU A 21 -12.98 -7.69 -1.93
N PRO A 22 -12.67 -8.18 -3.16
CA PRO A 22 -12.51 -7.28 -4.29
C PRO A 22 -13.82 -6.51 -4.45
N SER A 23 -13.72 -5.20 -4.63
CA SER A 23 -14.84 -4.42 -5.18
C SER A 23 -15.28 -5.14 -6.45
N GLN A 24 -16.48 -5.72 -6.45
CA GLN A 24 -17.11 -5.97 -7.73
C GLN A 24 -17.18 -4.60 -8.42
N PRO A 25 -16.73 -4.47 -9.68
CA PRO A 25 -16.66 -3.17 -10.35
C PRO A 25 -18.02 -2.43 -10.33
N GLU A 26 -19.12 -3.19 -10.37
CA GLU A 26 -20.49 -2.69 -10.20
C GLU A 26 -20.72 -1.95 -8.86
N VAL A 27 -20.10 -2.40 -7.77
CA VAL A 27 -20.19 -1.76 -6.45
C VAL A 27 -19.43 -0.44 -6.43
N VAL A 28 -18.31 -0.32 -7.15
CA VAL A 28 -17.54 0.94 -7.23
C VAL A 28 -18.33 1.98 -8.01
N GLU A 29 -18.90 1.59 -9.16
CA GLU A 29 -19.71 2.50 -9.98
C GLU A 29 -20.94 3.02 -9.22
N GLU A 30 -21.64 2.16 -8.46
CA GLU A 30 -22.76 2.60 -7.62
C GLU A 30 -22.33 3.47 -6.42
N LEU A 31 -21.21 3.14 -5.77
CA LEU A 31 -20.69 3.87 -4.60
C LEU A 31 -20.36 5.33 -4.94
N TYR A 32 -19.98 5.56 -6.20
CA TYR A 32 -19.45 6.83 -6.67
C TYR A 32 -20.22 7.43 -7.86
N ALA A 33 -21.39 6.90 -8.21
CA ALA A 33 -22.17 7.26 -9.41
C ALA A 33 -22.36 8.78 -9.61
N ASP A 34 -22.40 9.54 -8.51
CA ASP A 34 -22.54 11.01 -8.52
C ASP A 34 -21.44 11.74 -7.71
N ARG A 35 -20.34 11.06 -7.41
CA ARG A 35 -19.32 11.50 -6.44
C ARG A 35 -17.94 11.62 -7.07
N THR A 36 -17.81 12.48 -8.07
CA THR A 36 -16.53 12.75 -8.77
C THR A 36 -15.46 13.38 -7.88
N GLU A 37 -15.86 13.89 -6.72
CA GLU A 37 -14.97 14.45 -5.70
C GLU A 37 -14.33 13.39 -4.79
N TYR A 38 -14.71 12.12 -4.95
CA TYR A 38 -14.15 11.00 -4.20
C TYR A 38 -13.50 9.95 -5.12
N PHE A 39 -12.58 9.19 -4.55
CA PHE A 39 -11.91 8.08 -5.20
C PHE A 39 -11.47 7.02 -4.19
N SER A 40 -11.08 5.87 -4.73
CA SER A 40 -10.49 4.73 -4.03
C SER A 40 -9.03 4.54 -4.41
N LEU A 41 -8.27 4.00 -3.48
CA LEU A 41 -6.91 3.52 -3.70
C LEU A 41 -6.85 2.02 -3.49
N LYS A 42 -6.23 1.33 -4.45
CA LYS A 42 -5.84 -0.07 -4.35
C LYS A 42 -4.35 -0.15 -4.04
N PHE A 43 -4.02 -0.37 -2.78
CA PHE A 43 -2.64 -0.44 -2.28
C PHE A 43 -2.06 -1.83 -2.43
N TYR A 44 -1.01 -1.95 -3.22
CA TYR A 44 -0.11 -3.08 -3.26
C TYR A 44 1.07 -2.82 -2.31
N HIS A 45 1.25 -3.66 -1.30
CA HIS A 45 2.27 -3.46 -0.27
C HIS A 45 2.88 -4.78 0.22
N GLY A 46 3.96 -4.68 1.00
CA GLY A 46 4.60 -5.84 1.66
C GLY A 46 5.69 -6.53 0.84
N VAL A 47 5.95 -6.09 -0.39
CA VAL A 47 7.00 -6.64 -1.26
C VAL A 47 7.71 -5.54 -2.07
N TYR A 48 8.60 -5.95 -2.98
CA TYR A 48 9.39 -5.07 -3.85
C TYR A 48 9.12 -5.36 -5.33
N PHE A 49 9.41 -4.38 -6.19
CA PHE A 49 9.38 -4.58 -7.64
C PHE A 49 10.52 -5.48 -8.10
N THR A 50 10.24 -6.38 -9.05
CA THR A 50 11.30 -7.10 -9.77
C THR A 50 12.09 -6.17 -10.72
N GLY A 51 13.21 -6.67 -11.24
CA GLY A 51 14.06 -5.93 -12.17
C GLY A 51 13.36 -5.67 -13.52
N MET A 52 13.82 -4.65 -14.24
CA MET A 52 13.40 -4.42 -15.64
C MET A 52 14.22 -5.28 -16.61
N PRO A 53 13.68 -5.63 -17.79
CA PRO A 53 12.29 -5.42 -18.24
C PRO A 53 11.33 -6.50 -17.69
N GLY A 54 10.02 -6.27 -17.83
CA GLY A 54 8.98 -7.16 -17.34
C GLY A 54 8.80 -7.05 -15.84
N ARG A 55 8.90 -5.84 -15.28
CA ARG A 55 8.73 -5.61 -13.85
C ARG A 55 7.38 -6.13 -13.38
N THR A 56 7.40 -6.82 -12.25
CA THR A 56 6.25 -7.35 -11.54
C THR A 56 6.28 -6.89 -10.09
N TYR A 57 5.12 -6.98 -9.44
CA TYR A 57 4.95 -6.74 -8.01
C TYR A 57 4.21 -7.94 -7.42
N ASP A 58 4.93 -9.05 -7.33
CA ASP A 58 4.34 -10.35 -7.01
C ASP A 58 4.35 -10.60 -5.50
N TYR A 59 3.36 -11.35 -5.02
CA TYR A 59 3.26 -11.81 -3.62
C TYR A 59 3.04 -10.71 -2.58
N GLY A 60 2.67 -9.50 -3.01
CA GLY A 60 2.23 -8.43 -2.12
C GLY A 60 0.84 -8.65 -1.55
N SER A 61 0.56 -7.97 -0.45
CA SER A 61 -0.80 -7.80 0.07
C SER A 61 -1.50 -6.66 -0.68
N ILE A 62 -2.81 -6.78 -0.81
CA ILE A 62 -3.66 -5.74 -1.39
C ILE A 62 -4.60 -5.20 -0.32
N THR A 63 -4.61 -3.89 -0.13
CA THR A 63 -5.54 -3.17 0.75
C THR A 63 -6.31 -2.13 -0.05
N PHE A 64 -7.62 -2.01 0.21
CA PHE A 64 -8.46 -1.01 -0.43
C PHE A 64 -8.81 0.11 0.55
N ILE A 65 -8.74 1.35 0.06
CA ILE A 65 -9.11 2.54 0.81
C ILE A 65 -10.10 3.33 -0.02
N ASP A 66 -11.25 3.65 0.57
CA ASP A 66 -12.34 4.32 -0.13
C ASP A 66 -12.67 5.66 0.50
N PHE A 67 -13.46 6.42 -0.27
CA PHE A 67 -13.96 7.74 0.11
C PHE A 67 -12.86 8.75 0.38
N LEU A 68 -11.72 8.63 -0.31
CA LEU A 68 -10.71 9.67 -0.31
C LEU A 68 -11.22 10.85 -1.12
N LYS A 69 -11.14 12.06 -0.56
CA LYS A 69 -11.56 13.28 -1.25
C LYS A 69 -10.43 13.84 -2.09
N VAL A 70 -10.70 14.10 -3.35
CA VAL A 70 -9.71 14.62 -4.32
C VAL A 70 -9.00 15.87 -3.81
N HIS A 71 -9.75 16.85 -3.29
CA HIS A 71 -9.20 18.14 -2.87
C HIS A 71 -8.56 18.15 -1.46
N GLU A 72 -8.80 17.10 -0.67
CA GLU A 72 -8.20 16.97 0.65
C GLU A 72 -6.98 16.04 0.63
N PHE A 73 -6.80 15.28 -0.47
CA PHE A 73 -5.78 14.25 -0.57
C PHE A 73 -4.37 14.83 -0.58
N THR A 74 -3.49 14.30 0.27
CA THR A 74 -2.07 14.73 0.32
C THR A 74 -1.11 13.57 0.48
N ILE A 75 0.16 13.78 0.11
CA ILE A 75 1.23 12.81 0.36
C ILE A 75 1.37 12.48 1.86
N SER A 76 1.07 13.43 2.75
CA SER A 76 1.11 13.21 4.20
C SER A 76 0.08 12.17 4.66
N GLU A 77 -1.06 12.06 3.98
CA GLU A 77 -2.06 11.05 4.31
C GLU A 77 -1.56 9.63 4.02
N MET A 78 -0.66 9.44 3.05
CA MET A 78 -0.04 8.13 2.80
C MET A 78 0.74 7.62 4.00
N TYR A 79 1.40 8.51 4.73
CA TYR A 79 2.10 8.17 5.96
C TYR A 79 1.16 7.91 7.13
N LEU A 80 -0.06 8.45 7.11
CA LEU A 80 -1.08 8.14 8.12
C LEU A 80 -1.80 6.82 7.82
N ILE A 81 -1.97 6.50 6.53
CA ILE A 81 -2.63 5.30 6.05
C ILE A 81 -1.74 4.06 6.21
N TYR A 82 -0.44 4.16 5.92
CA TYR A 82 0.44 3.00 5.88
C TYR A 82 0.49 2.17 7.19
N PRO A 83 0.54 2.79 8.40
CA PRO A 83 0.48 2.04 9.66
C PRO A 83 -0.80 1.21 9.83
N GLU A 84 -1.91 1.65 9.23
CA GLU A 84 -3.20 0.97 9.33
C GLU A 84 -3.23 -0.36 8.55
N PHE A 85 -2.22 -0.64 7.73
CA PHE A 85 -2.03 -1.96 7.09
C PHE A 85 -1.54 -3.03 8.07
N GLY A 86 -1.36 -2.69 9.35
CA GLY A 86 -0.86 -3.59 10.40
C GLY A 86 0.67 -3.53 10.56
N TYR A 87 1.36 -2.67 9.81
CA TYR A 87 2.78 -2.39 10.03
C TYR A 87 2.90 -1.37 11.16
N GLY A 88 3.26 -1.82 12.37
CA GLY A 88 3.34 -0.97 13.56
C GLY A 88 4.35 0.20 13.51
N PHE A 89 4.99 0.45 12.38
CA PHE A 89 5.90 1.58 12.16
C PHE A 89 6.02 1.94 10.67
N ILE A 90 6.46 3.18 10.40
CA ILE A 90 6.76 3.68 9.05
C ILE A 90 8.27 3.53 8.79
N PRO A 91 8.69 2.76 7.77
CA PRO A 91 10.09 2.63 7.39
C PRO A 91 10.67 3.97 6.91
N ARG A 92 11.96 4.23 7.18
CA ARG A 92 12.64 5.44 6.67
C ARG A 92 12.77 5.49 5.15
N ASN A 93 12.75 4.34 4.48
CA ASN A 93 12.92 4.20 3.04
C ASN A 93 11.63 3.72 2.37
N LEU A 94 10.51 4.32 2.77
CA LEU A 94 9.20 4.04 2.19
C LEU A 94 9.00 4.90 0.93
N TRP A 95 8.70 4.27 -0.19
CA TRP A 95 8.43 4.94 -1.45
C TRP A 95 7.04 4.57 -1.96
N PHE A 96 6.30 5.59 -2.39
CA PHE A 96 4.97 5.42 -2.98
C PHE A 96 5.05 5.65 -4.49
N TYR A 97 4.38 4.79 -5.23
CA TYR A 97 4.24 4.89 -6.67
C TYR A 97 2.78 4.69 -7.05
N PHE A 98 2.27 5.42 -8.03
CA PHE A 98 0.96 5.14 -8.62
C PHE A 98 1.14 4.68 -10.06
N LYS A 99 0.23 3.84 -10.54
CA LYS A 99 0.25 3.34 -11.91
C LYS A 99 -0.79 4.06 -12.76
N HIS A 100 -0.35 4.52 -13.93
CA HIS A 100 -1.21 5.05 -14.97
C HIS A 100 -1.96 3.92 -15.70
N SER A 101 -3.22 4.16 -16.05
CA SER A 101 -4.13 3.13 -16.61
C SER A 101 -3.66 2.53 -17.95
N VAL A 102 -2.94 3.30 -18.75
CA VAL A 102 -2.50 2.89 -20.10
C VAL A 102 -1.14 2.16 -20.08
N GLY A 103 -0.36 2.27 -19.00
CA GLY A 103 1.00 1.74 -18.94
C GLY A 103 1.14 0.47 -18.09
N ASP A 104 2.19 -0.29 -18.35
CA ASP A 104 2.63 -1.40 -17.49
C ASP A 104 3.53 -0.92 -16.34
N LEU A 105 4.12 -1.83 -15.56
CA LEU A 105 5.00 -1.45 -14.45
C LEU A 105 6.39 -0.95 -14.90
N ASP A 106 6.74 -1.12 -16.17
CA ASP A 106 7.97 -0.60 -16.75
C ASP A 106 7.80 0.87 -17.20
N THR A 107 6.64 1.20 -17.77
CA THR A 107 6.39 2.48 -18.45
C THR A 107 5.33 3.36 -17.80
N GLY A 108 4.42 2.77 -17.02
CA GLY A 108 3.27 3.44 -16.42
C GLY A 108 3.41 3.78 -14.94
N LEU A 109 4.60 3.60 -14.35
CA LEU A 109 4.83 3.80 -12.92
C LEU A 109 5.34 5.21 -12.62
N PHE A 110 4.62 5.97 -11.82
CA PHE A 110 4.96 7.35 -11.44
C PHE A 110 5.21 7.46 -9.93
N PRO A 111 6.26 8.18 -9.50
CA PRO A 111 6.50 8.39 -8.08
C PRO A 111 5.46 9.34 -7.49
N LEU A 112 5.12 9.13 -6.22
CA LEU A 112 4.30 10.05 -5.42
C LEU A 112 5.17 10.59 -4.27
N LYS A 113 5.88 11.70 -4.50
CA LYS A 113 6.85 12.28 -3.54
C LYS A 113 6.47 13.70 -3.11
N ASN A 114 5.72 14.44 -3.92
CA ASN A 114 5.40 15.85 -3.66
C ASN A 114 3.98 16.22 -4.10
N SER A 115 3.60 17.48 -3.91
CA SER A 115 2.28 18.01 -4.28
C SER A 115 2.03 18.04 -5.79
N GLU A 116 3.07 18.15 -6.61
CA GLU A 116 2.94 18.09 -8.07
C GLU A 116 2.53 16.69 -8.51
N ASP A 117 3.13 15.65 -7.92
CA ASP A 117 2.74 14.26 -8.19
C ASP A 117 1.32 13.95 -7.70
N VAL A 118 0.91 14.52 -6.56
CA VAL A 118 -0.48 14.42 -6.07
C VAL A 118 -1.44 15.11 -7.05
N THR A 119 -1.05 16.24 -7.61
CA THR A 119 -1.85 16.94 -8.64
C THR A 119 -1.96 16.09 -9.90
N LEU A 120 -0.87 15.44 -10.31
CA LEU A 120 -0.87 14.53 -11.45
C LEU A 120 -1.78 13.32 -11.18
N LEU A 121 -1.67 12.68 -10.02
CA LEU A 121 -2.52 11.57 -9.59
C LEU A 121 -4.00 11.97 -9.63
N THR A 122 -4.34 13.11 -9.03
CA THR A 122 -5.73 13.56 -8.95
C THR A 122 -6.31 14.01 -10.29
N SER A 123 -5.46 14.41 -11.24
CA SER A 123 -5.90 14.74 -12.61
C SER A 123 -6.49 13.55 -13.37
N TYR A 124 -6.21 12.32 -12.95
CA TYR A 124 -6.79 11.11 -13.55
C TYR A 124 -8.17 10.77 -12.99
N ILE A 125 -8.54 11.32 -11.83
CA ILE A 125 -9.80 11.01 -11.17
C ILE A 125 -10.94 11.71 -11.91
N GLY A 126 -12.02 10.97 -12.19
CA GLY A 126 -13.17 11.47 -12.92
C GLY A 126 -12.96 11.62 -14.43
N VAL A 127 -11.70 11.55 -14.92
CA VAL A 127 -11.41 11.42 -16.34
C VAL A 127 -11.74 9.99 -16.77
N ASN A 128 -12.65 9.85 -17.75
CA ASN A 128 -13.13 8.56 -18.25
C ASN A 128 -13.78 7.64 -17.20
N GLY A 129 -14.31 8.19 -16.10
CA GLY A 129 -14.95 7.41 -15.04
C GLY A 129 -13.98 6.68 -14.11
N VAL A 130 -12.68 6.99 -14.16
CA VAL A 130 -11.69 6.41 -13.25
C VAL A 130 -11.92 6.92 -11.83
N GLN A 131 -12.26 6.01 -10.93
CA GLN A 131 -12.47 6.28 -9.50
C GLN A 131 -11.65 5.36 -8.60
N GLU A 132 -10.85 4.45 -9.17
CA GLU A 132 -9.89 3.61 -8.44
C GLU A 132 -8.50 3.79 -9.04
N ILE A 133 -7.50 4.05 -8.18
CA ILE A 133 -6.10 4.20 -8.59
C ILE A 133 -5.25 3.10 -7.92
N GLU A 134 -4.41 2.45 -8.72
CA GLU A 134 -3.44 1.48 -8.22
C GLU A 134 -2.21 2.18 -7.65
N LEU A 135 -1.90 1.89 -6.39
CA LEU A 135 -0.77 2.46 -5.66
C LEU A 135 0.13 1.35 -5.10
N TYR A 136 1.43 1.48 -5.28
CA TYR A 136 2.44 0.51 -4.92
C TYR A 136 3.37 1.10 -3.85
N VAL A 137 3.56 0.35 -2.78
CA VAL A 137 4.43 0.72 -1.68
C VAL A 137 5.69 -0.11 -1.72
N VAL A 138 6.84 0.55 -1.79
CA VAL A 138 8.13 -0.13 -1.83
C VAL A 138 8.95 0.30 -0.64
N THR A 139 9.31 -0.67 0.18
CA THR A 139 10.37 -0.51 1.17
C THR A 139 11.67 -0.91 0.49
N LYS A 140 12.61 0.04 0.36
CA LYS A 140 14.00 -0.40 0.19
C LYS A 140 14.45 -0.85 1.57
N GLU A 141 14.40 -2.15 1.83
CA GLU A 141 15.36 -2.70 2.77
C GLU A 141 16.71 -2.19 2.28
N LEU A 142 17.41 -1.47 3.16
CA LEU A 142 18.82 -1.25 2.93
C LEU A 142 19.36 -2.66 2.79
N LYS A 143 19.78 -3.05 1.58
CA LYS A 143 20.67 -4.18 1.46
C LYS A 143 21.75 -3.95 2.50
N GLU A 144 22.02 -4.96 3.30
CA GLU A 144 23.11 -4.99 4.27
C GLU A 144 24.46 -4.98 3.53
N ASP A 145 24.64 -4.08 2.57
CA ASP A 145 25.84 -3.85 1.79
C ASP A 145 26.74 -2.89 2.58
N THR A 146 27.16 -3.35 3.76
CA THR A 146 28.42 -2.92 4.38
C THR A 146 28.99 -3.96 5.34
N VAL A 147 28.87 -5.25 5.06
CA VAL A 147 29.84 -6.22 5.56
C VAL A 147 30.85 -6.49 4.45
N LYS A 148 31.89 -5.67 4.40
CA LYS A 148 33.12 -6.08 3.72
C LYS A 148 33.68 -7.27 4.49
N ASP A 149 33.80 -8.39 3.79
CA ASP A 149 34.52 -9.59 4.19
C ASP A 149 35.75 -9.29 5.06
N VAL A 150 35.70 -9.74 6.33
CA VAL A 150 36.91 -10.20 7.02
C VAL A 150 36.60 -11.48 7.78
N LYS A 151 36.85 -12.60 7.09
CA LYS A 151 37.37 -13.86 7.64
C LYS A 151 36.67 -14.42 8.88
N SER A 152 35.75 -15.35 8.68
CA SER A 152 35.87 -16.70 9.27
C SER A 152 34.75 -17.59 8.73
N GLY A 153 35.12 -18.52 7.86
CA GLY A 153 34.23 -19.56 7.41
C GLY A 153 33.90 -20.49 8.57
N THR A 154 32.71 -20.36 9.15
CA THR A 154 31.99 -21.46 9.81
C THR A 154 30.51 -21.08 9.89
N TRP A 155 29.66 -21.72 9.10
CA TRP A 155 28.21 -21.60 9.24
C TRP A 155 27.75 -22.43 10.44
N ARG A 156 27.12 -21.78 11.42
CA ARG A 156 26.25 -22.44 12.39
C ARG A 156 24.86 -21.79 12.30
N PRO A 157 23.77 -22.56 12.19
CA PRO A 157 22.44 -21.97 12.26
C PRO A 157 22.18 -21.54 13.70
N HIS A 158 22.05 -20.23 13.93
CA HIS A 158 21.45 -19.74 15.17
C HIS A 158 19.94 -19.94 15.06
N LEU A 159 19.47 -21.07 15.60
CA LEU A 159 18.16 -21.16 16.23
C LEU A 159 18.15 -20.09 17.33
N GLN A 160 17.49 -18.96 17.07
CA GLN A 160 17.01 -18.09 18.12
C GLN A 160 15.59 -18.57 18.45
N GLU A 161 15.52 -19.51 19.38
CA GLU A 161 14.33 -19.70 20.21
C GLU A 161 14.02 -18.35 20.86
N ASP A 162 12.85 -17.78 20.55
CA ASP A 162 12.03 -16.93 21.45
C ASP A 162 10.85 -16.34 20.64
N ALA A 163 9.90 -17.20 20.30
CA ALA A 163 8.53 -16.78 20.00
C ALA A 163 7.66 -17.15 21.21
N PRO A 164 6.85 -16.24 21.78
CA PRO A 164 5.95 -16.62 22.85
C PRO A 164 4.91 -17.59 22.30
N VAL A 165 4.95 -18.81 22.83
CA VAL A 165 3.96 -19.87 22.62
C VAL A 165 2.57 -19.32 22.98
N CYS A 166 1.74 -19.06 21.97
CA CYS A 166 0.29 -18.94 22.15
C CYS A 166 -0.25 -20.27 22.66
N ARG A 167 -0.32 -20.43 23.99
CA ARG A 167 -1.11 -21.50 24.61
C ARG A 167 -2.59 -21.18 24.40
N ARG A 168 -3.20 -21.84 23.41
CA ARG A 168 -4.62 -22.18 23.46
C ARG A 168 -4.84 -23.05 24.69
N LEU A 169 -5.69 -22.61 25.61
CA LEU A 169 -6.41 -23.52 26.48
C LEU A 169 -7.89 -23.42 26.09
N PHE A 170 -8.46 -24.61 25.93
CA PHE A 170 -9.87 -24.89 25.65
C PHE A 170 -10.78 -24.37 26.77
#